data_AF-A0A962Q9P1-F1
#
_entry.id   AF-A0A962Q9P1-F1
#
_cell.length_a   1.000
_cell.length_b   1.000
_cell.length_c   1.000
_cell.angle_alpha   90.00
_cell.angle_beta   90.00
_cell.angle_gamma   90.00
#
_symmetry.space_group_name_H-M   'P 1'
#
loop_
_entity.id
_entity.type
_entity.pdbx_description
1 polymer ?
#
loop_
_entity_poly.entity_id
_entity_poly.type
_entity_poly.pdbx_seq_one_letter_code
_entity_poly.pdbx_strand_id
1 'polypeptide(L)'
;MYTRNKVRQIYDEVQGYKTKLKSYEEDLKSLTPKVAKAEANIPGLKKRIEEGEEELAKARIESLVFADHAILRYLERFEGLNLEEVKNRMLSDSDKQRLLEYGKKSSPYLDGQFLTESGLTLTIREGVIKTIWKTEDESPNKGASMKTALKEAGLL
;
A
#
# COMPACT_ATOMS: atom_id res chain seq x y z
N MET A 1 -56.42 11.23 -64.19
CA MET A 1 -55.92 9.95 -63.65
C MET A 1 -54.68 10.11 -62.76
N TYR A 2 -53.77 11.04 -63.08
CA TYR A 2 -52.52 11.33 -62.34
C TYR A 2 -52.69 11.69 -60.85
N THR A 3 -53.67 12.53 -60.51
CA THR A 3 -53.90 13.02 -59.15
C THR A 3 -54.33 11.92 -58.18
N ARG A 4 -55.12 10.94 -58.64
CA ARG A 4 -55.62 9.84 -57.79
C ARG A 4 -54.50 8.87 -57.41
N ASN A 5 -53.57 8.60 -58.31
CA ASN A 5 -52.40 7.76 -58.02
C ASN A 5 -51.44 8.44 -57.03
N LYS A 6 -51.25 9.76 -57.17
CA LYS A 6 -50.41 10.53 -56.25
C LYS A 6 -50.99 10.58 -54.83
N VAL A 7 -52.32 10.73 -54.71
CA VAL A 7 -53.01 10.65 -53.40
C VAL A 7 -52.87 9.27 -52.76
N ARG A 8 -52.98 8.20 -53.55
CA ARG A 8 -52.78 6.82 -53.05
C ARG A 8 -51.35 6.60 -52.55
N GLN A 9 -50.35 7.04 -53.32
CA GLN A 9 -48.95 6.94 -52.92
C GLN A 9 -48.69 7.69 -51.60
N ILE A 10 -49.20 8.92 -51.46
CA ILE A 10 -49.07 9.69 -50.21
C ILE A 10 -49.75 8.96 -49.05
N TYR A 11 -50.91 8.34 -49.27
CA TYR A 11 -51.58 7.56 -48.23
C TYR A 11 -50.75 6.36 -47.77
N ASP A 12 -50.18 5.60 -48.71
CA ASP A 12 -49.32 4.45 -48.40
C ASP A 12 -48.04 4.89 -47.66
N GLU A 13 -47.44 6.01 -48.05
CA GLU A 13 -46.31 6.63 -47.35
C GLU A 13 -46.68 7.04 -45.92
N VAL A 14 -47.84 7.67 -45.71
CA VAL A 14 -48.33 8.06 -44.37
C VAL A 14 -48.55 6.83 -43.48
N GLN A 15 -49.11 5.74 -44.01
CA GLN A 15 -49.24 4.49 -43.24
C GLN A 15 -47.88 3.87 -42.92
N GLY A 16 -46.94 3.93 -43.86
CA GLY A 16 -45.55 3.52 -43.65
C GLY A 16 -44.89 4.32 -42.53
N TYR A 17 -45.02 5.65 -42.54
CA TYR A 17 -44.49 6.51 -41.48
C TYR A 17 -45.15 6.26 -40.13
N LYS A 18 -46.47 6.02 -40.10
CA LYS A 18 -47.20 5.70 -38.86
C LYS A 18 -46.71 4.40 -38.23
N THR A 19 -46.42 3.40 -39.05
CA THR A 19 -45.89 2.11 -38.59
C THR A 19 -44.47 2.26 -38.03
N LYS A 20 -43.61 3.02 -38.74
CA LYS A 20 -42.24 3.34 -38.27
C LYS A 20 -42.24 4.16 -36.98
N LEU A 21 -43.16 5.12 -36.85
CA LEU A 21 -43.30 5.92 -35.62
C LEU A 21 -43.61 5.00 -34.43
N LYS A 22 -44.55 4.07 -34.61
CA LYS A 22 -44.94 3.12 -33.57
C LYS A 22 -43.78 2.20 -33.18
N SER A 23 -43.01 1.69 -34.15
CA SER A 23 -41.83 0.87 -33.84
C SER A 23 -40.79 1.66 -33.06
N TYR A 24 -40.54 2.92 -33.43
CA TYR A 24 -39.60 3.77 -32.70
C TYR A 24 -40.08 4.08 -31.28
N GLU A 25 -41.38 4.30 -31.05
CA GLU A 25 -41.93 4.47 -29.70
C GLU A 25 -41.76 3.22 -28.83
N GLU A 26 -41.93 2.04 -29.40
CA GLU A 26 -41.71 0.76 -28.73
C GLU A 26 -40.22 0.53 -28.41
N ASP A 27 -39.34 0.83 -29.36
CA ASP A 27 -37.88 0.79 -29.16
C ASP A 27 -37.45 1.74 -28.04
N LEU A 28 -37.96 2.98 -28.04
CA LEU A 28 -37.64 3.99 -27.03
C LEU A 28 -38.11 3.54 -25.65
N LYS A 29 -39.33 3.01 -25.53
CA LYS A 29 -39.82 2.41 -24.28
C LYS A 29 -38.94 1.26 -23.77
N SER A 30 -38.35 0.48 -24.68
CA SER A 30 -37.46 -0.63 -24.30
C SER A 30 -36.05 -0.18 -23.92
N LEU A 31 -35.57 0.94 -24.49
CA LEU A 31 -34.23 1.49 -24.27
C LEU A 31 -34.13 2.29 -22.99
N THR A 32 -35.14 3.09 -22.65
CA THR A 32 -35.19 3.91 -21.42
C THR A 32 -34.83 3.12 -20.15
N PRO A 33 -35.43 1.94 -19.85
CA PRO A 33 -35.09 1.20 -18.65
C PRO A 33 -33.67 0.59 -18.71
N LYS A 34 -33.15 0.27 -19.90
CA LYS A 34 -31.78 -0.25 -20.06
C LYS A 34 -30.75 0.84 -19.76
N VAL A 35 -30.99 2.06 -20.23
CA VAL A 35 -30.16 3.24 -19.94
C VAL A 35 -30.19 3.53 -18.44
N ALA A 36 -31.39 3.63 -17.84
CA ALA A 36 -31.52 3.87 -16.40
C ALA A 36 -30.80 2.80 -15.56
N LYS A 37 -30.88 1.52 -15.95
CA LYS A 37 -30.16 0.43 -15.27
C LYS A 37 -28.65 0.56 -15.44
N ALA A 38 -28.17 0.93 -16.62
CA ALA A 38 -26.75 1.15 -16.85
C ALA A 38 -26.22 2.33 -16.01
N GLU A 39 -26.94 3.45 -15.99
CA GLU A 39 -26.61 4.63 -15.18
C GLU A 39 -26.56 4.31 -13.68
N ALA A 40 -27.51 3.51 -13.17
CA ALA A 40 -27.51 3.07 -11.78
C ALA A 40 -26.30 2.20 -11.39
N ASN A 41 -25.69 1.49 -12.35
CA ASN A 41 -24.51 0.65 -12.10
C ASN A 41 -23.19 1.43 -12.12
N ILE A 42 -23.14 2.60 -12.77
CA ILE A 42 -21.92 3.40 -12.92
C ILE A 42 -21.28 3.74 -11.55
N PRO A 43 -22.02 4.23 -10.53
CA PRO A 43 -21.43 4.55 -9.24
C PRO A 43 -20.77 3.33 -8.56
N GLY A 44 -21.42 2.17 -8.63
CA GLY A 44 -20.88 0.93 -8.04
C GLY A 44 -19.60 0.46 -8.75
N LEU A 45 -19.54 0.60 -10.07
CA LEU A 45 -18.33 0.31 -10.84
C LEU A 45 -17.20 1.29 -10.54
N LYS A 46 -17.50 2.59 -10.40
CA LYS A 46 -16.51 3.61 -9.99
C LYS A 46 -15.91 3.29 -8.62
N LYS A 47 -16.75 2.96 -7.63
CA LYS A 47 -16.29 2.59 -6.29
C LYS A 47 -15.36 1.39 -6.30
N ARG A 48 -15.67 0.36 -7.09
CA ARG A 48 -14.81 -0.83 -7.24
C ARG A 48 -13.48 -0.54 -7.91
N ILE A 49 -13.44 0.42 -8.83
CA ILE A 49 -12.19 0.89 -9.45
C ILE A 49 -11.35 1.62 -8.40
N GLU A 50 -11.94 2.56 -7.65
CA GLU A 50 -11.26 3.29 -6.58
C GLU A 50 -10.69 2.34 -5.50
N GLU A 51 -11.49 1.36 -5.07
CA GLU A 51 -11.05 0.33 -4.11
C GLU A 51 -9.87 -0.50 -4.66
N GLY A 52 -9.92 -0.90 -5.93
CA GLY A 52 -8.82 -1.65 -6.57
C GLY A 52 -7.56 -0.81 -6.79
N GLU A 53 -7.69 0.49 -7.08
CA GLU A 53 -6.57 1.42 -7.19
C GLU A 53 -5.90 1.65 -5.83
N GLU A 54 -6.67 1.76 -4.75
CA GLU A 54 -6.14 1.85 -3.39
C GLU A 54 -5.40 0.56 -2.99
N GLU A 55 -5.94 -0.62 -3.29
CA GLU A 55 -5.29 -1.90 -3.02
C GLU A 55 -3.98 -2.05 -3.80
N LEU A 56 -3.97 -1.65 -5.08
CA LEU A 56 -2.75 -1.64 -5.90
C LEU A 56 -1.70 -0.65 -5.40
N ALA A 57 -2.13 0.52 -4.92
CA ALA A 57 -1.22 1.50 -4.32
C ALA A 57 -0.60 0.97 -3.03
N LYS A 58 -1.40 0.34 -2.16
CA LYS A 58 -0.93 -0.31 -0.93
C LYS A 58 0.08 -1.43 -1.25
N ALA A 59 -0.26 -2.32 -2.19
CA ALA A 59 0.62 -3.43 -2.60
C ALA A 59 1.94 -2.95 -3.26
N ARG A 60 1.93 -1.84 -3.99
CA ARG A 60 3.14 -1.25 -4.58
C ARG A 60 4.09 -0.66 -3.54
N ILE A 61 3.55 -0.02 -2.50
CA ILE A 61 4.36 0.54 -1.41
C ILE A 61 4.91 -0.58 -0.52
N GLU A 62 4.14 -1.64 -0.29
CA GLU A 62 4.57 -2.82 0.47
C GLU A 62 5.57 -3.72 -0.28
N SER A 63 5.72 -3.57 -1.60
CA SER A 63 6.65 -4.38 -2.43
C SER A 63 7.97 -3.70 -2.79
N LEU A 64 8.16 -2.41 -2.47
CA LEU A 64 9.49 -1.78 -2.53
C LEU A 64 10.22 -1.91 -1.19
N VAL A 65 10.25 -3.12 -0.65
CA VAL A 65 11.05 -3.45 0.53
C VAL A 65 12.45 -3.78 0.03
N PHE A 66 13.37 -2.82 0.17
CA PHE A 66 14.78 -3.17 0.19
C PHE A 66 14.98 -4.06 1.41
N ALA A 67 15.09 -5.38 1.21
CA ALA A 67 15.49 -6.24 2.30
C ALA A 67 16.83 -5.69 2.83
N ASP A 68 16.97 -5.51 4.14
CA ASP A 68 18.23 -5.03 4.73
C ASP A 68 19.42 -5.87 4.23
N HIS A 69 19.20 -7.17 4.00
CA HIS A 69 20.16 -8.07 3.39
C HIS A 69 20.56 -7.73 1.95
N ALA A 70 19.71 -7.09 1.13
CA ALA A 70 20.06 -6.67 -0.22
C ALA A 70 21.04 -5.49 -0.21
N ILE A 71 20.84 -4.51 0.70
CA ILE A 71 21.77 -3.39 0.88
C ILE A 71 23.10 -3.89 1.42
N LEU A 72 23.08 -4.74 2.46
CA LEU A 72 24.29 -5.35 3.02
C LEU A 72 25.06 -6.17 1.96
N ARG A 73 24.35 -6.98 1.16
CA ARG A 73 24.97 -7.74 0.05
C ARG A 73 25.56 -6.83 -1.02
N TYR A 74 24.95 -5.68 -1.30
CA TYR A 74 25.51 -4.71 -2.23
C TYR A 74 26.81 -4.12 -1.68
N LEU A 75 26.81 -3.67 -0.41
CA LEU A 75 27.99 -3.13 0.26
C LEU A 75 29.15 -4.14 0.30
N GLU A 76 28.86 -5.42 0.54
CA GLU A 76 29.88 -6.47 0.56
C GLU A 76 30.48 -6.73 -0.85
N ARG A 77 29.64 -6.84 -1.87
CA ARG A 77 30.08 -7.25 -3.21
C ARG A 77 30.70 -6.13 -4.04
N PHE A 78 30.14 -4.94 -3.94
CA PHE A 78 30.49 -3.82 -4.83
C PHE A 78 31.35 -2.79 -4.14
N GLU A 79 31.11 -2.52 -2.86
CA GLU A 79 31.91 -1.57 -2.07
C GLU A 79 33.07 -2.27 -1.32
N GLY A 80 33.18 -3.60 -1.43
CA GLY A 80 34.26 -4.39 -0.80
C GLY A 80 34.20 -4.41 0.73
N LEU A 81 33.04 -4.10 1.32
CA LEU A 81 32.89 -3.95 2.75
C LEU A 81 32.81 -5.33 3.44
N ASN A 82 33.81 -5.65 4.27
CA ASN A 82 33.84 -6.93 4.99
C ASN A 82 32.86 -6.91 6.18
N LEU A 83 31.64 -7.41 5.96
CA LEU A 83 30.59 -7.42 6.97
C LEU A 83 30.92 -8.28 8.19
N GLU A 84 31.71 -9.35 8.03
CA GLU A 84 32.11 -10.20 9.16
C GLU A 84 33.12 -9.46 10.05
N GLU A 85 34.01 -8.67 9.47
CA GLU A 85 34.90 -7.79 10.23
C GLU A 85 34.11 -6.71 10.99
N VAL A 86 33.14 -6.07 10.33
CA VAL A 86 32.28 -5.06 10.97
C VAL A 86 31.51 -5.68 12.15
N LYS A 87 30.94 -6.88 11.96
CA LYS A 87 30.23 -7.62 13.01
C LYS A 87 31.13 -7.96 14.20
N ASN A 88 32.37 -8.39 13.94
CA ASN A 88 33.34 -8.69 14.99
C ASN A 88 33.85 -7.45 15.72
N ARG A 89 33.84 -6.27 15.08
CA ARG A 89 34.10 -4.99 15.74
C ARG A 89 32.91 -4.51 16.58
N MET A 90 31.69 -4.80 16.14
CA MET A 90 30.46 -4.38 16.84
C MET A 90 30.14 -5.24 18.06
N LEU A 91 30.41 -6.55 17.99
CA LEU A 91 30.12 -7.49 19.08
C LEU A 91 31.38 -8.30 19.38
N SER A 92 31.94 -8.07 20.56
CA SER A 92 33.02 -8.88 21.10
C SER A 92 32.55 -10.32 21.38
N ASP A 93 33.49 -11.26 21.48
CA ASP A 93 33.13 -12.64 21.80
C ASP A 93 32.58 -12.80 23.23
N SER A 94 32.97 -11.93 24.16
CA SER A 94 32.38 -11.83 25.50
C SER A 94 30.91 -11.39 25.43
N ASP A 95 30.58 -10.36 24.63
CA ASP A 95 29.21 -9.91 24.43
C ASP A 95 28.34 -11.01 23.80
N LYS A 96 28.86 -11.74 22.80
CA LYS A 96 28.16 -12.88 22.18
C LYS A 96 27.86 -13.97 23.21
N GLN A 97 28.83 -14.32 24.06
CA GLN A 97 28.63 -15.32 25.11
C GLN A 97 27.59 -14.86 26.13
N ARG A 98 27.63 -13.59 26.57
CA ARG A 98 26.64 -13.01 27.49
C ARG A 98 25.23 -13.03 26.91
N LEU A 99 25.09 -12.70 25.62
CA LEU A 99 23.80 -12.78 24.92
C LEU A 99 23.29 -14.22 24.82
N LEU A 100 24.18 -15.20 24.54
CA LEU A 100 23.83 -16.62 24.51
C LEU A 100 23.40 -17.14 25.88
N GLU A 101 24.07 -16.73 26.95
CA GLU A 101 23.69 -17.09 28.32
C GLU A 101 22.37 -16.45 28.74
N TYR A 102 22.15 -15.19 28.36
CA TYR A 102 20.91 -14.46 28.62
C TYR A 102 19.73 -15.12 27.87
N GLY A 103 19.92 -15.55 26.62
CA GLY A 103 18.93 -16.30 25.83
C GLY A 103 18.63 -17.70 26.38
N LYS A 104 19.59 -18.35 27.03
CA LYS A 104 19.36 -19.64 27.70
C LYS A 104 18.54 -19.53 28.99
N LYS A 105 18.54 -18.36 29.65
CA LYS A 105 17.85 -18.12 30.93
C LYS A 105 16.43 -17.57 30.76
N SER A 106 16.15 -16.93 29.62
CA SER A 106 14.98 -16.05 29.46
C SER A 106 14.10 -16.50 28.28
N SER A 107 13.18 -17.44 28.52
CA SER A 107 12.08 -17.77 27.58
C SER A 107 12.55 -18.25 26.19
N PRO A 108 11.68 -18.68 25.25
CA PRO A 108 12.12 -19.23 23.97
C PRO A 108 12.71 -18.17 23.01
N TYR A 109 12.64 -16.88 23.35
CA TYR A 109 13.14 -15.79 22.51
C TYR A 109 13.82 -14.72 23.36
N LEU A 110 15.01 -14.31 22.92
CA LEU A 110 15.82 -13.29 23.57
C LEU A 110 15.26 -11.90 23.23
N ASP A 111 14.59 -11.29 24.20
CA ASP A 111 13.99 -9.96 24.04
C ASP A 111 14.51 -8.98 25.10
N GLY A 112 14.73 -7.74 24.69
CA GLY A 112 15.09 -6.65 25.59
C GLY A 112 16.26 -5.79 25.09
N GLN A 113 16.72 -4.91 25.98
CA GLN A 113 17.87 -4.05 25.72
C GLN A 113 19.12 -4.62 26.38
N PHE A 114 20.22 -4.64 25.64
CA PHE A 114 21.50 -5.15 26.13
C PHE A 114 22.59 -4.12 25.90
N LEU A 115 23.34 -3.80 26.96
CA LEU A 115 24.51 -2.95 26.88
C LEU A 115 25.76 -3.82 26.70
N THR A 116 26.44 -3.61 25.58
CA THR A 116 27.71 -4.26 25.27
C THR A 116 28.87 -3.60 26.02
N GLU A 117 29.97 -4.33 26.15
CA GLU A 117 31.23 -3.81 26.73
C GLU A 117 31.81 -2.64 25.93
N SER A 118 31.51 -2.58 24.63
CA SER A 118 31.91 -1.48 23.74
C SER A 118 31.07 -0.20 23.89
N GLY A 119 30.08 -0.19 24.80
CA GLY A 119 29.21 0.97 25.02
C GLY A 119 28.06 1.10 24.02
N LEU A 120 27.81 0.08 23.20
CA LEU A 120 26.65 0.01 22.31
C LEU A 120 25.44 -0.58 23.04
N THR A 121 24.28 0.06 22.87
CA THR A 121 23.00 -0.48 23.30
C THR A 121 22.35 -1.22 22.13
N LEU A 122 22.02 -2.49 22.35
CA LEU A 122 21.32 -3.35 21.40
C LEU A 122 19.86 -3.49 21.82
N THR A 123 18.91 -3.37 20.90
CA THR A 123 17.54 -3.85 21.13
C THR A 123 17.34 -5.15 20.39
N ILE A 124 16.97 -6.20 21.13
CA ILE A 124 16.72 -7.53 20.60
C ILE A 124 15.22 -7.80 20.70
N ARG A 125 14.64 -8.27 19.59
CA ARG A 125 13.26 -8.73 19.52
C ARG A 125 13.21 -10.01 18.71
N GLU A 126 12.51 -11.01 19.23
CA GLU A 126 12.37 -12.35 18.66
C GLU A 126 13.73 -13.01 18.42
N GLY A 127 14.73 -12.72 19.28
CA GLY A 127 16.10 -13.22 19.11
C GLY A 127 16.92 -12.53 18.02
N VAL A 128 16.41 -11.46 17.40
CA VAL A 128 17.10 -10.68 16.36
C VAL A 128 17.46 -9.30 16.87
N ILE A 129 18.72 -8.88 16.67
CA ILE A 129 19.16 -7.50 16.95
C ILE A 129 18.50 -6.58 15.92
N LYS A 130 17.59 -5.71 16.37
CA LYS A 130 16.84 -4.78 15.52
C LYS A 130 17.52 -3.42 15.39
N THR A 131 18.13 -2.95 16.48
CA THR A 131 18.76 -1.64 16.53
C THR A 131 20.02 -1.67 17.39
N ILE A 132 21.03 -0.92 16.95
CA ILE A 132 22.31 -0.72 17.62
C ILE A 132 22.58 0.78 17.64
N TRP A 133 22.86 1.35 18.80
CA TRP A 133 23.28 2.75 18.91
C TRP A 133 24.30 2.91 20.03
N LYS A 134 25.14 3.95 19.93
CA LYS A 134 26.08 4.28 21.00
C LYS A 134 25.31 4.92 22.14
N THR A 135 25.64 4.58 23.38
CA THR A 135 24.92 5.10 24.57
C THR A 135 25.00 6.64 24.70
N GLU A 136 25.99 7.26 24.05
CA GLU A 136 26.17 8.72 23.97
C GLU A 136 25.30 9.37 22.87
N ASP A 137 24.87 8.60 21.87
CA ASP A 137 23.95 9.05 20.83
C ASP A 137 22.52 8.82 21.31
N GLU A 138 21.78 9.90 21.51
CA GLU A 138 20.45 9.89 22.08
C GLU A 138 19.52 8.86 21.42
N SER A 139 18.77 8.11 22.26
CA SER A 139 17.83 7.09 21.81
C SER A 139 16.93 7.57 20.65
N PRO A 140 16.65 6.72 19.63
CA PRO A 140 15.76 7.08 18.51
C PRO A 140 14.31 7.38 18.93
N ASN A 141 13.94 7.22 20.21
CA ASN A 141 12.60 7.43 20.72
C ASN A 141 12.28 8.88 21.13
N LYS A 142 13.14 9.87 20.80
CA LYS A 142 12.87 11.29 21.08
C LYS A 142 11.72 11.90 20.26
N GLY A 143 11.24 11.23 19.21
CA GLY A 143 10.07 11.67 18.44
C GLY A 143 8.77 11.75 19.27
N ALA A 144 8.65 10.99 20.35
CA ALA A 144 7.51 11.07 21.27
C ALA A 144 7.65 12.21 22.31
N SER A 145 8.88 12.58 22.67
CA SER A 145 9.15 13.63 23.66
C SER A 145 9.00 15.05 23.08
N MET A 146 9.28 15.23 21.78
CA MET A 146 9.22 16.55 21.13
C MET A 146 7.78 17.06 20.97
N LYS A 147 6.79 16.18 20.75
CA LYS A 147 5.37 16.57 20.74
C LYS A 147 4.88 17.05 22.10
N THR A 148 5.33 16.41 23.17
CA THR A 148 4.99 16.81 24.54
C THR A 148 5.65 18.14 24.90
N ALA A 149 6.93 18.31 24.53
CA ALA A 149 7.66 19.56 24.76
C ALA A 149 7.11 20.75 23.94
N LEU A 150 6.68 20.53 22.69
CA LEU A 150 6.06 21.57 21.85
C LEU A 150 4.68 22.01 22.37
N LYS A 151 3.92 21.08 22.95
CA LYS A 151 2.62 21.34 23.56
C LYS A 151 2.74 22.06 24.91
N GLU A 152 3.76 21.72 25.70
CA GLU A 152 4.07 22.42 26.97
C GLU A 152 4.69 23.81 26.73
N ALA A 153 5.40 24.00 25.62
CA ALA A 153 5.93 25.30 25.19
C ALA A 153 4.92 26.19 24.44
N GLY A 154 3.67 25.73 24.24
CA GLY A 154 2.60 26.50 23.61
C GLY A 154 2.83 26.85 22.13
N LEU A 155 3.66 26.07 21.43
CA LEU A 155 4.00 26.27 20.01
C LEU A 155 3.19 25.35 19.08
N LEU A 156 2.29 24.55 19.64
CA LEU A 156 1.20 23.79 19.02
C LEU A 156 -0.03 23.83 19.94
#